data_AF-A0A822JL39-F1
#
_entry.id   AF-A0A822JL39-F1
#
_cell.length_a   1.000
_cell.length_b   1.000
_cell.length_c   1.000
_cell.angle_alpha   90.00
_cell.angle_beta   90.00
_cell.angle_gamma   90.00
#
_symmetry.space_group_name_H-M   'P 1'
#
loop_
_entity.id
_entity.type
_entity.pdbx_description
1 polymer ?
#
loop_
_entity_poly.entity_id
_entity_poly.type
_entity_poly.pdbx_seq_one_letter_code
_entity_poly.pdbx_strand_id
1 'polypeptide(L)' 'MKKENLQYTLQILASLFESTAEKSHIAEFKTKYKGVHWHGGVKNSLLSYAKTKVAMKIWIENLIIFMKDKEIFIP' A
#
# COMPACT_ATOMS: atom_id res chain seq x y z
N MET A 1 13.35 11.80 -6.05
CA MET A 1 12.50 10.93 -6.90
C MET A 1 11.43 11.75 -7.62
N LYS A 2 11.19 11.45 -8.91
CA LYS A 2 10.07 12.00 -9.68
C LYS A 2 8.74 11.45 -9.15
N LYS A 3 7.62 12.15 -9.39
CA LYS A 3 6.28 11.74 -8.94
C LYS A 3 5.88 10.40 -9.58
N GLU A 4 6.17 10.25 -10.88
CA GLU A 4 5.91 9.02 -11.63
C GLU A 4 6.60 7.82 -11.00
N ASN A 5 7.87 7.95 -10.60
CA ASN A 5 8.60 6.87 -9.93
C ASN A 5 7.93 6.48 -8.60
N LEU A 6 7.49 7.45 -7.80
CA LEU A 6 6.79 7.18 -6.54
C LEU A 6 5.44 6.49 -6.78
N GLN A 7 4.70 6.93 -7.79
CA GLN A 7 3.43 6.31 -8.17
C GLN A 7 3.64 4.87 -8.63
N TYR A 8 4.67 4.62 -9.45
CA TYR A 8 5.03 3.29 -9.92
C TYR A 8 5.48 2.38 -8.78
N THR A 9 6.33 2.87 -7.87
CA THR A 9 6.74 2.12 -6.67
C THR A 9 5.54 1.78 -5.78
N LEU A 10 4.65 2.75 -5.52
CA LEU A 10 3.43 2.52 -4.74
C LEU A 10 2.52 1.49 -5.42
N GLN A 11 2.37 1.56 -6.74
CA GLN A 11 1.59 0.59 -7.50
C GLN A 11 2.16 -0.83 -7.37
N ILE A 12 3.48 -1.00 -7.54
CA ILE A 12 4.12 -2.32 -7.42
C ILE A 12 3.94 -2.88 -6.01
N LEU A 13 4.30 -2.10 -4.99
CA LEU A 13 4.24 -2.57 -3.60
C LEU A 13 2.82 -2.92 -3.18
N ALA A 14 1.84 -2.08 -3.53
CA ALA A 14 0.44 -2.36 -3.19
C ALA A 14 -0.11 -3.56 -3.96
N SER A 15 0.26 -3.73 -5.24
CA SER A 15 -0.13 -4.92 -6.02
C SER A 15 0.45 -6.19 -5.40
N LEU A 16 1.72 -6.14 -5.02
CA LEU A 16 2.41 -7.26 -4.43
C LEU A 16 1.77 -7.64 -3.09
N PHE A 17 1.59 -6.66 -2.20
CA PHE A 17 0.87 -6.85 -0.93
C PHE A 17 -0.49 -7.50 -1.13
N GLU A 18 -1.31 -7.04 -2.08
CA GLU A 18 -2.62 -7.67 -2.35
C GLU A 18 -2.52 -9.10 -2.86
N SER A 19 -1.47 -9.43 -3.61
CA SER A 19 -1.29 -10.75 -4.22
C SER A 19 -0.70 -11.78 -3.27
N THR A 20 0.15 -11.36 -2.33
CA THR A 20 0.91 -12.28 -1.45
C THR A 20 0.40 -12.30 -0.01
N ALA A 21 -0.26 -11.25 0.45
CA ALA A 21 -0.77 -11.21 1.82
C ALA A 21 -2.00 -12.10 1.99
N GLU A 22 -2.10 -12.74 3.15
CA GLU A 22 -3.34 -13.37 3.57
C GLU A 22 -4.49 -12.35 3.66
N LYS A 23 -5.72 -12.82 3.42
CA LYS A 23 -6.92 -11.97 3.52
C LYS A 23 -7.07 -11.32 4.90
N SER A 24 -6.67 -12.02 5.96
CA SER A 24 -6.61 -11.54 7.35
C SER A 24 -5.70 -10.31 7.48
N HIS A 25 -4.49 -10.37 6.92
CA HIS A 25 -3.52 -9.25 6.92
C HIS A 25 -4.01 -8.05 6.09
N ILE A 26 -4.66 -8.30 4.95
CA ILE A 26 -5.29 -7.24 4.16
C ILE A 26 -6.40 -6.54 4.97
N ALA A 27 -7.24 -7.30 5.67
CA ALA A 27 -8.29 -6.75 6.53
C ALA A 27 -7.72 -5.95 7.72
N GLU A 28 -6.65 -6.44 8.34
CA GLU A 28 -5.95 -5.74 9.42
C GLU A 28 -5.35 -4.42 8.93
N PHE A 29 -4.69 -4.41 7.77
CA PHE A 29 -4.14 -3.18 7.17
C PHE A 29 -5.24 -2.14 6.94
N LYS A 30 -6.36 -2.56 6.34
CA LYS A 30 -7.50 -1.66 6.08
C LYS A 30 -8.11 -1.12 7.37
N THR A 31 -8.18 -1.94 8.42
CA THR A 31 -8.67 -1.54 9.74
C THR A 31 -7.73 -0.54 10.41
N LYS A 32 -6.42 -0.79 10.39
CA LYS A 32 -5.38 0.12 10.92
C LYS A 32 -5.49 1.50 10.27
N TYR A 33 -5.80 1.53 8.98
CA TYR A 33 -5.89 2.73 8.17
C TYR A 33 -7.34 3.04 7.74
N LYS A 34 -8.30 2.94 8.67
CA LYS A 34 -9.74 3.17 8.43
C LYS A 34 -10.11 4.56 7.89
N GLY A 35 -9.19 5.53 7.93
CA GLY A 35 -9.37 6.86 7.34
C GLY A 35 -9.25 6.89 5.80
N VAL A 36 -8.82 5.78 5.19
CA VAL A 36 -8.78 5.62 3.73
C VAL A 36 -10.04 4.93 3.26
N HIS A 37 -10.63 5.43 2.18
CA HIS A 37 -11.77 4.76 1.55
C HIS A 37 -11.30 3.58 0.70
N TRP A 38 -11.48 2.36 1.23
CA TRP A 38 -11.01 1.12 0.60
C TRP A 38 -11.98 0.59 -0.47
N HIS A 39 -11.97 1.20 -1.66
CA HIS A 39 -12.77 0.74 -2.80
C HIS A 39 -11.90 0.09 -3.88
N GLY A 40 -12.27 -1.12 -4.31
CA GLY A 40 -11.57 -1.83 -5.39
C GLY A 40 -10.15 -2.32 -5.03
N GLY A 41 -9.85 -2.54 -3.74
CA GLY A 41 -8.56 -3.03 -3.26
C GLY A 41 -7.63 -1.94 -2.68
N VAL A 42 -6.64 -2.35 -1.90
CA VAL A 42 -5.54 -1.52 -1.39
C VAL A 42 -4.83 -0.76 -2.51
N LYS A 43 -4.46 -1.39 -3.63
CA LYS A 43 -3.73 -0.72 -4.73
C LYS A 43 -4.53 0.45 -5.31
N ASN A 44 -5.76 0.18 -5.73
CA ASN A 44 -6.60 1.19 -6.37
C ASN A 44 -7.00 2.30 -5.37
N SER A 45 -7.22 1.94 -4.12
CA SER A 45 -7.51 2.91 -3.05
C SER A 45 -6.32 3.82 -2.79
N LEU A 46 -5.11 3.28 -2.68
CA LEU A 46 -3.91 4.07 -2.42
C LEU A 46 -3.53 4.96 -3.61
N LEU A 47 -3.67 4.48 -4.85
CA LEU A 47 -3.39 5.29 -6.04
C LEU A 47 -4.39 6.44 -6.21
N SER A 48 -5.66 6.25 -5.81
CA SER A 48 -6.66 7.32 -5.84
C SER A 48 -6.51 8.31 -4.68
N TYR A 49 -6.07 7.84 -3.51
CA TYR A 49 -5.90 8.63 -2.29
C TYR A 49 -4.58 9.43 -2.27
N ALA A 50 -3.46 8.81 -2.63
CA ALA A 50 -2.12 9.39 -2.51
C ALA A 50 -1.75 10.31 -3.70
N LYS A 51 -2.39 11.47 -3.81
CA LYS A 51 -2.24 12.38 -4.96
C LYS A 51 -0.93 13.19 -4.99
N THR A 52 -0.26 13.33 -3.85
CA THR A 52 0.97 14.13 -3.71
C THR A 52 2.20 13.25 -3.52
N LYS A 53 3.39 13.77 -3.85
CA LYS A 53 4.66 13.05 -3.62
C LYS A 53 4.87 12.67 -2.16
N VAL A 54 4.45 13.54 -1.23
CA VAL A 54 4.56 13.30 0.21
C VAL A 54 3.64 12.16 0.63
N ALA A 55 2.37 12.18 0.19
CA ALA A 55 1.43 11.10 0.48
C ALA A 55 1.92 9.76 -0.09
N MET A 56 2.45 9.74 -1.31
CA MET A 56 2.99 8.51 -1.90
C MET A 56 4.14 7.92 -1.09
N LYS A 57 5.07 8.76 -0.61
CA LYS A 57 6.17 8.30 0.26
C LYS A 57 5.67 7.68 1.56
N ILE A 58 4.73 8.36 2.24
CA ILE A 58 4.13 7.88 3.48
C ILE A 58 3.48 6.51 3.27
N TRP A 59 2.75 6.32 2.17
CA TRP A 59 2.11 5.04 1.89
C TRP A 59 3.08 3.93 1.50
N ILE A 60 4.14 4.26 0.76
CA ILE A 60 5.23 3.32 0.49
C ILE A 60 5.86 2.84 1.79
N GLU A 61 6.20 3.76 2.70
CA GLU A 61 6.78 3.43 4.01
C GLU A 61 5.82 2.60 4.86
N ASN A 62 4.55 2.99 4.94
CA ASN A 62 3.52 2.26 5.68
C ASN A 62 3.31 0.84 5.16
N LEU A 63 3.35 0.64 3.84
CA LEU A 63 3.27 -0.69 3.23
C LEU A 63 4.50 -1.52 3.57
N ILE A 64 5.70 -0.97 3.39
CA ILE A 64 6.96 -1.69 3.68
C ILE A 64 7.02 -2.12 5.14
N ILE A 65 6.71 -1.20 6.08
CA ILE A 65 6.69 -1.50 7.52
C ILE A 65 5.69 -2.62 7.80
N PHE A 66 4.45 -2.49 7.31
CA PHE A 66 3.43 -3.50 7.57
C PHE A 66 3.77 -4.86 6.96
N MET A 67 4.29 -4.89 5.74
CA MET A 67 4.73 -6.13 5.08
C MET A 67 5.86 -6.79 5.84
N LYS A 68 6.84 -6.01 6.33
CA LYS A 68 7.92 -6.52 7.17
C LYS A 68 7.41 -7.08 8.50
N ASP A 69 6.52 -6.36 9.18
CA ASP A 69 5.94 -6.77 10.47
C ASP A 69 5.13 -8.07 10.36
N LYS A 70 4.58 -8.35 9.18
CA LYS A 70 3.78 -9.54 8.89
C LYS A 70 4.53 -10.63 8.13
N GLU A 71 5.85 -10.48 7.98
CA GLU A 71 6.71 -11.42 7.26
C GLU A 71 6.20 -11.71 5.83
N ILE A 72 5.61 -10.70 5.19
CA ILE A 72 5.17 -10.75 3.80
C ILE A 72 6.38 -10.45 2.94
N PHE A 73 7.07 -11.50 2.52
CA PHE A 73 8.28 -11.37 1.72
C PHE A 73 7.96 -10.87 0.32
N ILE A 74 8.73 -9.88 -0.10
CA ILE A 74 8.80 -9.47 -1.50
C ILE A 74 9.66 -10.55 -2.18
N PRO A 75 9.11 -11.30 -3.16
CA PRO A 75 9.88 -12.30 -3.90
C PRO A 75 11.04 -11.67 -4.68
#